data_AF-A0AAP4Q315-F1
#
_entry.id   AF-A0AAP4Q315-F1
#
_cell.length_a   1.000
_cell.length_b   1.000
_cell.length_c   1.000
_cell.angle_alpha   90.00
_cell.angle_beta   90.00
_cell.angle_gamma   90.00
#
_symmetry.space_group_name_H-M   'P 1'
#
loop_
_entity.id
_entity.type
_entity.pdbx_description
1 polymer ?
#
loop_
_entity_poly.entity_id
_entity_poly.type
_entity_poly.pdbx_seq_one_letter_code
_entity_poly.pdbx_strand_id
1 'polypeptide(L)' 'MGFQEDDFVMVNHPDYPELQGLGIVTKASDEIALVWVYLYVDNSERFVHIEFLRHATDEEIRAASKS' A
#
# COMPACT_ATOMS: atom_id res chain seq x y z
N MET A 1 -14.02 2.78 -7.48
CA MET A 1 -12.67 2.27 -7.13
C MET A 1 -12.50 2.39 -5.61
N GLY A 2 -11.77 1.46 -4.97
CA GLY A 2 -11.73 1.35 -3.49
C GLY A 2 -10.56 2.03 -2.79
N PHE A 3 -9.62 2.62 -3.54
CA PHE A 3 -8.42 3.29 -3.03
C PHE A 3 -8.26 4.66 -3.70
N GLN A 4 -7.77 5.63 -2.94
CA GLN A 4 -7.55 7.03 -3.32
C GLN A 4 -6.14 7.46 -2.94
N GLU A 5 -5.66 8.55 -3.53
CA GLU A 5 -4.40 9.19 -3.12
C GLU A 5 -4.46 9.52 -1.61
N ASP A 6 -3.32 9.37 -0.95
CA ASP A 6 -3.14 9.48 0.51
C ASP A 6 -3.78 8.36 1.37
N ASP A 7 -4.43 7.35 0.77
CA ASP A 7 -4.88 6.18 1.53
C ASP A 7 -3.68 5.38 2.06
N PHE A 8 -3.72 5.06 3.36
CA PHE A 8 -2.79 4.11 3.95
C PHE A 8 -3.25 2.68 3.67
N VAL A 9 -2.35 1.88 3.10
CA VAL A 9 -2.64 0.52 2.68
C VAL A 9 -1.61 -0.48 3.20
N MET A 10 -2.07 -1.70 3.44
CA MET A 10 -1.19 -2.84 3.65
C MET A 10 -1.06 -3.61 2.35
N VAL A 11 0.18 -3.77 1.89
CA VAL A 11 0.51 -4.64 0.76
C VAL A 11 0.73 -6.05 1.28
N ASN A 12 0.03 -7.04 0.72
CA ASN A 12 0.17 -8.45 1.07
C ASN A 12 0.32 -9.28 -0.22
N HIS A 13 1.55 -9.39 -0.73
CA HIS A 13 1.84 -10.14 -1.94
C HIS A 13 2.35 -11.56 -1.60
N PRO A 14 1.65 -12.64 -1.98
CA PRO A 14 2.03 -14.00 -1.57
C PRO A 14 3.38 -14.45 -2.14
N ASP A 15 3.69 -14.03 -3.38
CA ASP A 15 4.95 -14.40 -4.05
C ASP A 15 6.15 -13.49 -3.70
N TYR A 16 5.90 -12.34 -3.07
CA TYR A 16 6.92 -11.34 -2.71
C TYR A 16 6.74 -10.89 -1.25
N PRO A 17 6.96 -11.78 -0.27
CA PRO A 17 6.75 -11.48 1.14
C PRO A 17 7.65 -10.34 1.66
N GLU A 18 8.78 -10.08 1.02
CA GLU A 18 9.67 -8.95 1.31
C GLU A 18 9.02 -7.58 1.01
N LEU A 19 8.00 -7.55 0.16
CA LEU A 19 7.22 -6.35 -0.15
C LEU A 19 6.01 -6.18 0.77
N GLN A 20 5.79 -7.11 1.71
CA GLN A 20 4.69 -7.02 2.65
C GLN A 20 4.96 -5.90 3.65
N GLY A 21 4.06 -4.91 3.70
CA GLY A 21 4.25 -3.77 4.58
C GLY A 21 3.23 -2.66 4.40
N LEU A 22 3.35 -1.66 5.27
CA LEU A 22 2.58 -0.44 5.17
C LEU A 22 3.09 0.40 4.00
N GLY A 23 2.18 0.98 3.25
CA GLY A 23 2.45 2.02 2.28
C GLY A 23 1.36 3.07 2.23
N ILE A 24 1.61 4.10 1.41
CA ILE A 24 0.65 5.16 1.10
C ILE A 24 0.41 5.18 -0.40
N VAL A 25 -0.84 5.31 -0.82
CA VAL A 25 -1.20 5.44 -2.23
C VAL A 25 -0.76 6.81 -2.72
N THR A 26 0.16 6.84 -3.69
CA THR A 26 0.65 8.09 -4.30
C THR A 26 -0.11 8.46 -5.56
N LYS A 27 -0.73 7.48 -6.23
CA LYS A 27 -1.57 7.71 -7.40
C LYS A 27 -2.53 6.55 -7.64
N ALA A 28 -3.82 6.85 -7.72
CA ALA A 28 -4.84 5.91 -8.18
C ALA A 28 -5.20 6.19 -9.65
N SER A 29 -5.56 5.14 -10.41
CA SER A 29 -6.03 5.26 -11.79
C SER A 29 -7.35 4.51 -11.95
N ASP A 30 -8.44 5.19 -12.31
CA ASP A 30 -9.76 4.56 -12.44
C ASP A 30 -9.86 3.55 -13.60
N GLU A 31 -8.90 3.55 -14.53
CA GLU A 31 -8.95 2.73 -15.75
C GLU A 31 -8.38 1.32 -15.56
N ILE A 32 -7.51 1.12 -14.57
CA ILE A 32 -6.79 -0.14 -14.37
C ILE A 32 -6.81 -0.48 -12.88
N ALA A 33 -6.96 -1.75 -12.53
CA ALA A 33 -6.94 -2.25 -11.15
C ALA A 33 -5.53 -2.19 -10.50
N LEU A 34 -4.73 -1.19 -10.85
CA LEU A 34 -3.37 -0.95 -10.39
C LEU A 34 -3.30 0.46 -9.76
N VAL A 35 -2.58 0.57 -8.65
CA VAL A 35 -2.31 1.84 -7.98
C VAL A 35 -0.83 1.96 -7.66
N TRP A 36 -0.33 3.20 -7.63
CA TRP A 36 1.02 3.49 -7.17
C TRP A 36 1.03 3.59 -5.65
N VAL A 37 1.94 2.87 -5.02
CA VAL A 37 2.11 2.80 -3.57
C VAL A 37 3.56 3.10 -3.22
N TYR A 38 3.79 4.07 -2.34
CA TYR A 38 5.07 4.24 -1.68
C TYR A 38 5.12 3.30 -0.47
N LEU A 39 6.00 2.30 -0.52
CA LEU A 39 6.19 1.29 0.52
C LEU A 39 7.24 1.76 1.52
N TYR A 40 6.87 1.78 2.81
CA TYR A 40 7.77 2.20 3.88
C TYR A 40 8.84 1.15 4.23
N VAL A 41 8.58 -0.14 3.95
CA VAL A 41 9.50 -1.23 4.29
C VAL A 41 10.86 -1.10 3.61
N ASP A 42 10.87 -0.63 2.36
CA ASP A 42 12.08 -0.48 1.54
C ASP A 42 12.24 0.93 0.94
N ASN A 43 11.38 1.88 1.33
CA ASN A 43 11.35 3.26 0.85
C ASN A 43 11.29 3.36 -0.68
N SER A 44 10.46 2.54 -1.31
CA SER A 44 10.33 2.47 -2.77
C SER A 44 8.90 2.71 -3.23
N GLU A 45 8.75 3.31 -4.41
CA GLU A 45 7.46 3.42 -5.09
C GLU A 45 7.24 2.22 -6.01
N ARG A 46 6.06 1.59 -5.92
CA ARG A 46 5.70 0.39 -6.67
C ARG A 46 4.33 0.54 -7.30
N PHE A 47 4.13 -0.16 -8.42
CA PHE A 47 2.83 -0.30 -9.05
C PHE A 47 2.23 -1.64 -8.66
N VAL A 48 1.13 -1.60 -7.89
CA VAL A 48 0.58 -2.78 -7.19
C VAL A 48 -0.87 -3.00 -7.61
N HIS A 49 -1.23 -4.26 -7.85
CA HIS A 49 -2.61 -4.64 -8.12
C HIS A 49 -3.46 -4.58 -6.85
N ILE A 50 -4.66 -4.01 -6.97
CA ILE A 50 -5.55 -3.74 -5.82
C ILE A 50 -5.95 -5.00 -5.06
N GLU A 51 -5.84 -6.19 -5.65
CA GLU A 51 -6.13 -7.46 -4.97
C GLU A 51 -5.13 -7.76 -3.84
N PHE A 52 -3.92 -7.23 -3.93
CA PHE A 52 -2.88 -7.37 -2.91
C PHE A 52 -2.94 -6.24 -1.87
N LEU A 53 -3.93 -5.36 -1.98
CA LEU A 53 -4.10 -4.21 -1.10
C LEU A 53 -5.30 -4.38 -0.20
N ARG A 54 -5.15 -3.87 1.02
CA ARG A 54 -6.26 -3.53 1.89
C ARG A 54 -5.97 -2.21 2.58
N HIS A 55 -7.02 -1.51 2.99
CA HIS A 55 -6.87 -0.38 3.90
C HIS A 55 -6.11 -0.81 5.15
N ALA A 56 -5.12 -0.01 5.52
CA ALA A 56 -4.41 -0.17 6.78
C ALA A 56 -5.36 0.20 7.92
N THR A 57 -5.23 -0.51 9.03
CA THR A 57 -5.93 -0.17 10.27
C THR A 57 -5.20 0.95 11.00
N ASP A 58 -5.92 1.68 11.86
CA ASP A 58 -5.34 2.69 12.75
C ASP A 58 -4.17 2.14 13.58
N GLU A 59 -4.25 0.88 14.01
CA GLU A 59 -3.20 0.24 14.80
C GLU A 59 -1.92 0.05 13.99
N GLU A 60 -2.02 -0.37 12.73
CA GLU A 60 -0.88 -0.56 11.83
C GLU A 60 -0.22 0.77 11.47
N ILE A 61 -1.02 1.81 11.21
CA ILE A 61 -0.51 3.17 10.95
C ILE A 61 0.24 3.70 12.18
N ARG A 62 -0.33 3.51 13.38
CA ARG A 62 0.30 3.93 14.64
C ARG A 62 1.56 3.14 14.95
N ALA A 63 1.61 1.85 14.63
CA ALA A 63 2.79 1.02 14.82
C ALA A 63 3.96 1.52 13.95
N ALA A 64 3.68 1.90 12.70
CA ALA A 64 4.69 2.46 11.79
C ALA A 64 5.17 3.87 12.18
N SER A 65 4.31 4.67 12.81
CA SER A 65 4.63 6.04 13.23
C SER A 65 5.45 6.15 14.52
N LYS A 66 5.68 5.04 15.23
CA LYS A 66 6.39 4.98 16.53
C LYS A 66 7.84 4.53 16.42
N SER A 67 8.36 4.33 15.20
CA SER A 67 9.75 3.96 14.94
C SER A 67 10.61 5.14 14.55
#